data_AF-A0A8S4EBE8-F1
#
_entry.id   AF-A0A8S4EBE8-F1
#
_cell.length_a   1.000
_cell.length_b   1.000
_cell.length_c   1.000
_cell.angle_alpha   90.00
_cell.angle_beta   90.00
_cell.angle_gamma   90.00
#
_symmetry.space_group_name_H-M   'P 1'
#
loop_
_entity.id
_entity.type
_entity.pdbx_description
1 polymer ?
#
loop_
_entity_poly.entity_id
_entity_poly.type
_entity_poly.pdbx_seq_one_letter_code
_entity_poly.pdbx_strand_id
1 'polypeptide(L)'
;MMQKSYSVDMAFAMMKLQGGNINIGRFITEDVVSNYMILLEDIYYEYSLIMGRKSSPLLDKLNVLLLRLHETGLTLAWENQISQRYGDYKVQLAIKFSRLKKESKTGPLGYYHLEVNIYRYWAKKPDGSIATLKGFRFL
;
A
#
# COMPACT_ATOMS: atom_id res chain seq x y z
N MET A 1 1.25 -16.98 13.28
CA MET A 1 1.28 -15.73 12.49
C MET A 1 1.15 -16.01 10.99
N MET A 2 1.96 -16.92 10.43
CA MET A 2 1.90 -17.30 9.01
C MET A 2 0.53 -17.84 8.54
N GLN A 3 -0.14 -18.72 9.29
CA GLN A 3 -1.51 -19.14 8.93
C GLN A 3 -2.52 -17.99 8.95
N LYS A 4 -2.31 -16.99 9.82
CA LYS A 4 -3.19 -15.82 9.92
C LYS A 4 -2.93 -14.78 8.83
N SER A 5 -1.80 -14.82 8.13
CA SER A 5 -1.62 -13.92 6.98
C SER A 5 -2.44 -14.37 5.78
N TYR A 6 -2.85 -15.64 5.69
CA TYR A 6 -3.80 -16.09 4.68
C TYR A 6 -5.25 -15.63 4.96
N SER A 7 -5.58 -15.28 6.21
CA SER A 7 -6.90 -14.75 6.57
C SER A 7 -6.94 -13.23 6.37
N VAL A 8 -7.94 -12.75 5.64
CA VAL A 8 -8.14 -11.31 5.32
C VAL A 8 -8.60 -10.50 6.54
N ASP A 9 -8.92 -11.16 7.65
CA ASP A 9 -9.43 -10.52 8.88
C ASP A 9 -8.34 -9.88 9.76
N MET A 10 -7.10 -9.78 9.28
CA MET A 10 -5.96 -9.27 10.05
C MET A 10 -5.16 -8.24 9.25
N ALA A 11 -4.79 -7.13 9.90
CA ALA A 11 -3.83 -6.17 9.37
C ALA A 11 -2.48 -6.33 10.07
N PHE A 12 -1.40 -6.03 9.34
CA PHE A 12 -0.03 -6.08 9.87
C PHE A 12 0.62 -4.71 9.84
N ALA A 13 1.29 -4.36 10.94
CA ALA A 13 2.19 -3.23 10.96
C ALA A 13 3.47 -3.61 10.21
N MET A 14 3.89 -2.75 9.29
CA MET A 14 5.14 -2.87 8.54
C MET A 14 5.94 -1.59 8.72
N MET A 15 7.26 -1.70 8.69
CA MET A 15 8.14 -0.54 8.80
C MET A 15 8.65 -0.17 7.42
N LYS A 16 8.44 1.07 7.01
CA LYS A 16 9.12 1.64 5.84
C LYS A 16 10.47 2.17 6.29
N LEU A 17 11.54 1.69 5.65
CA LEU A 17 12.90 2.18 5.85
C LEU A 17 13.08 3.55 5.20
N GLN A 18 14.16 4.24 5.54
CA GLN A 18 14.42 5.63 5.12
C GLN A 18 14.57 5.76 3.59
N GLY A 19 15.09 4.73 2.93
CA GLY A 19 15.17 4.63 1.47
C GLY A 19 13.89 4.16 0.79
N GLY A 20 12.79 3.99 1.54
CA GLY A 20 11.47 3.62 1.01
C GLY A 20 11.30 2.13 0.74
N ASN A 21 12.28 1.29 1.07
CA ASN A 21 12.08 -0.15 1.11
C ASN A 21 11.27 -0.52 2.35
N ILE A 22 10.56 -1.65 2.32
CA ILE A 22 9.69 -2.06 3.43
C ILE A 22 10.36 -3.20 4.18
N ASN A 23 10.44 -3.14 5.50
CA ASN A 23 10.83 -4.30 6.29
C ASN A 23 9.62 -5.22 6.42
N ILE A 24 9.66 -6.32 5.67
CA ILE A 24 8.57 -7.28 5.56
C ILE A 24 8.90 -8.48 6.44
N GLY A 25 8.01 -8.80 7.38
CA GLY A 25 8.13 -10.02 8.15
C GLY A 25 7.90 -11.26 7.26
N ARG A 26 8.53 -12.39 7.62
CA ARG A 26 8.44 -13.69 6.90
C ARG A 26 7.01 -14.22 6.65
N PHE A 27 5.99 -13.61 7.24
CA PHE A 27 4.59 -14.01 7.11
C PHE A 27 3.88 -13.40 5.89
N ILE A 28 4.41 -12.34 5.27
CA ILE A 28 3.89 -11.80 4.01
C ILE A 28 4.71 -12.40 2.88
N THR A 29 4.12 -13.36 2.19
CA THR A 29 4.71 -14.05 1.03
C THR A 29 4.09 -13.56 -0.28
N GLU A 30 4.70 -13.92 -1.41
CA GLU A 30 4.22 -13.58 -2.76
C GLU A 30 2.76 -13.98 -3.00
N ASP A 31 2.32 -15.13 -2.46
CA ASP A 31 0.93 -15.61 -2.62
C ASP A 31 -0.10 -14.79 -1.85
N VAL A 32 0.35 -14.15 -0.77
CA VAL A 32 -0.53 -13.50 0.21
C VAL A 32 -0.55 -11.98 0.00
N VAL A 33 0.54 -11.41 -0.52
CA VAL A 33 0.69 -9.96 -0.67
C VAL A 33 -0.43 -9.33 -1.52
N SER A 34 -1.00 -10.07 -2.48
CA SER A 34 -2.12 -9.59 -3.31
C SER A 34 -3.43 -9.38 -2.56
N ASN A 35 -3.59 -10.02 -1.40
CA ASN A 35 -4.79 -9.90 -0.58
C ASN A 35 -4.77 -8.65 0.31
N TYR A 36 -3.63 -7.97 0.39
CA TYR A 36 -3.43 -6.81 1.22
C TYR A 36 -3.22 -5.54 0.39
N MET A 37 -3.57 -4.41 0.97
CA MET A 37 -3.24 -3.09 0.46
C MET A 37 -2.51 -2.30 1.53
N ILE A 38 -1.49 -1.55 1.12
CA ILE A 38 -0.82 -0.62 2.01
C ILE A 38 -1.75 0.56 2.36
N LEU A 39 -1.66 1.04 3.60
CA LEU A 39 -2.36 2.25 4.00
C LEU A 39 -1.89 3.46 3.18
N LEU A 40 -2.76 4.47 3.06
CA LEU A 40 -2.45 5.69 2.34
C LEU A 40 -1.44 6.57 3.08
N GLU A 41 -1.54 6.57 4.40
CA GLU A 41 -0.76 7.41 5.31
C GLU A 41 0.09 6.53 6.23
N ASP A 42 1.29 7.01 6.54
CA ASP A 42 2.12 6.40 7.56
C ASP A 42 1.57 6.77 8.94
N ILE A 43 1.34 5.77 9.80
CA ILE A 43 0.80 6.00 11.15
C ILE A 43 1.84 6.68 12.05
N TYR A 44 3.12 6.36 11.87
CA TYR A 44 4.24 6.89 12.63
C TYR A 44 5.49 6.94 11.76
N TYR A 45 6.32 7.96 11.97
CA TYR A 45 7.61 8.10 11.31
C TYR A 45 8.68 8.51 12.31
N GLU A 46 9.83 7.86 12.23
CA GLU A 46 11.01 8.14 13.03
C GLU A 46 12.25 8.01 12.14
N TYR A 47 13.27 8.81 12.44
CA TYR A 47 14.59 8.65 11.83
C TYR A 47 15.33 7.49 12.48
N SER A 48 16.23 6.83 11.75
CA SER A 48 17.14 5.86 12.36
C SER A 48 18.12 6.58 13.28
N LEU A 49 18.09 6.23 14.57
CA LEU A 49 18.92 6.85 15.60
C LEU A 49 20.04 5.90 16.05
N ILE A 50 21.19 6.47 16.40
CA ILE A 50 22.25 5.74 17.11
C ILE A 50 22.24 6.20 18.56
N MET A 51 22.08 5.24 19.48
CA MET A 51 22.14 5.51 20.91
C MET A 51 23.59 5.49 21.39
N GLY A 52 24.04 6.59 21.99
CA GLY A 52 25.38 6.73 22.55
C GLY A 52 25.35 7.05 24.05
N ARG A 53 26.45 6.76 24.75
CA ARG A 53 26.63 7.17 26.15
C ARG A 53 26.64 8.70 26.25
N LYS A 54 25.84 9.25 27.18
CA LYS A 54 25.82 10.68 27.49
C LYS A 54 27.24 11.18 27.78
N SER A 55 27.62 12.30 27.15
CA SER A 55 28.95 12.92 27.25
C SER A 55 30.12 12.07 26.70
N SER A 56 29.85 11.13 25.78
CA SER A 56 30.94 10.44 25.08
C SER A 56 31.70 11.43 24.17
N PRO A 57 33.05 11.45 24.23
CA PRO A 57 33.87 12.33 23.39
C PRO A 57 33.83 11.96 21.90
N LEU A 58 33.21 10.83 21.55
CA LEU A 58 33.08 10.36 20.18
C LEU A 58 31.80 10.88 19.50
N LEU A 59 30.85 11.45 20.24
CA LEU A 59 29.56 11.88 19.67
C LEU A 59 29.73 12.92 18.57
N ASP A 60 30.61 13.90 18.76
CA ASP A 60 30.82 14.95 17.75
C ASP A 60 31.39 14.38 16.45
N LYS A 61 32.36 13.48 16.57
CA LYS A 61 32.95 12.79 15.41
C LYS A 61 31.93 11.89 14.71
N LEU A 62 31.10 11.19 15.48
CA LEU A 62 30.04 10.34 14.95
C LEU A 62 28.98 11.17 14.22
N ASN A 63 28.57 12.31 14.77
CA ASN A 63 27.61 13.20 14.14
C ASN A 63 28.13 13.72 12.80
N VAL A 64 29.38 14.16 12.72
CA VAL A 64 30.00 14.60 11.46
C VAL A 64 30.05 13.45 10.44
N LEU A 65 30.39 12.23 10.88
CA LEU A 65 30.39 11.06 9.99
C LEU A 65 28.98 10.77 9.47
N LEU A 66 27.97 10.75 10.34
CA LEU A 66 26.58 10.53 9.97
C LEU A 66 26.10 11.57 8.96
N LEU A 67 26.39 12.86 9.20
CA LEU A 67 26.05 13.93 8.26
C LEU A 67 26.65 13.67 6.88
N ARG A 68 27.95 13.33 6.81
CA ARG A 68 28.60 12.99 5.53
C ARG A 68 27.99 11.76 4.85
N LEU A 69 27.61 10.74 5.62
CA LEU A 69 26.95 9.55 5.09
C LEU A 69 25.57 9.87 4.50
N HIS A 70 24.83 10.79 5.13
CA HIS A 70 23.56 11.27 4.62
C HIS A 70 23.73 12.19 3.40
N GLU A 71 24.68 13.13 3.44
CA GLU A 71 24.99 14.04 2.31
C GLU A 71 25.39 13.28 1.05
N THR A 72 26.19 12.21 1.21
CA THR A 72 26.60 11.36 0.09
C THR A 72 25.52 10.39 -0.39
N GLY A 73 24.41 10.25 0.35
CA GLY A 73 23.37 9.26 0.07
C GLY A 73 23.84 7.81 0.26
N LEU A 74 24.98 7.57 0.92
CA LEU A 74 25.54 6.23 1.07
C LEU A 74 24.60 5.30 1.84
N THR A 75 23.85 5.84 2.80
CA THR A 75 22.83 5.11 3.56
C THR A 75 21.70 4.59 2.67
N LEU A 76 21.25 5.39 1.69
CA LEU A 76 20.22 4.98 0.71
C LEU A 76 20.75 3.89 -0.24
N ALA A 77 21.98 4.05 -0.71
CA ALA A 77 22.62 3.06 -1.58
C ALA A 77 22.81 1.71 -0.87
N TRP A 78 23.30 1.75 0.37
CA TRP A 78 23.46 0.57 1.21
C TRP A 78 22.12 -0.12 1.48
N GLU A 79 21.07 0.64 1.84
CA GLU A 79 19.75 0.06 2.10
C GLU A 79 19.20 -0.67 0.86
N ASN A 80 19.35 -0.09 -0.32
CA ASN A 80 18.93 -0.72 -1.57
C ASN A 80 19.70 -2.02 -1.85
N GLN A 81 21.02 -2.04 -1.60
CA GLN A 81 21.83 -3.24 -1.79
C GLN A 81 21.44 -4.37 -0.83
N ILE A 82 21.24 -4.04 0.45
CA ILE A 82 20.82 -5.01 1.47
C ILE A 82 19.42 -5.53 1.18
N SER A 83 18.49 -4.64 0.81
CA SER A 83 17.12 -5.02 0.47
C SER A 83 17.05 -5.95 -0.73
N GLN A 84 17.88 -5.72 -1.77
CA GLN A 84 17.96 -6.61 -2.93
C GLN A 84 18.62 -7.95 -2.60
N ARG A 85 19.62 -7.97 -1.71
CA ARG A 85 20.37 -9.18 -1.39
C ARG A 85 19.62 -10.10 -0.43
N TYR A 86 18.93 -9.53 0.56
CA TYR A 86 18.35 -10.30 1.67
C TYR A 86 16.82 -10.20 1.76
N GLY A 87 16.21 -9.23 1.10
CA GLY A 87 14.76 -9.07 1.06
C GLY A 87 14.12 -9.82 -0.11
N ASP A 88 12.83 -10.14 0.00
CA ASP A 88 12.04 -10.64 -1.12
C ASP A 88 11.68 -9.48 -2.05
N TYR A 89 12.48 -9.32 -3.11
CA TYR A 89 12.31 -8.23 -4.07
C TYR A 89 10.95 -8.27 -4.78
N LYS A 90 10.37 -9.46 -5.02
CA LYS A 90 9.07 -9.55 -5.69
C LYS A 90 7.96 -9.02 -4.80
N VAL A 91 7.98 -9.36 -3.51
CA VAL A 91 6.99 -8.86 -2.55
C VAL A 91 7.14 -7.34 -2.40
N GLN A 92 8.37 -6.81 -2.37
CA GLN A 92 8.60 -5.36 -2.37
C GLN A 92 7.98 -4.67 -3.58
N LEU A 93 8.17 -5.22 -4.78
CA LEU A 93 7.57 -4.69 -6.00
C LEU A 93 6.04 -4.78 -5.96
N ALA A 94 5.50 -5.91 -5.52
CA ALA A 94 4.06 -6.11 -5.38
C ALA A 94 3.43 -5.06 -4.45
N ILE A 95 4.10 -4.73 -3.33
CA ILE A 95 3.64 -3.68 -2.43
C ILE A 95 3.79 -2.29 -3.07
N LYS A 96 4.93 -1.98 -3.70
CA LYS A 96 5.14 -0.69 -4.38
C LYS A 96 4.10 -0.45 -5.48
N PHE A 97 3.70 -1.50 -6.18
CA PHE A 97 2.71 -1.46 -7.26
C PHE A 97 1.28 -1.76 -6.81
N SER A 98 1.04 -2.07 -5.53
CA SER A 98 -0.31 -2.41 -5.03
C SER A 98 -1.32 -1.26 -5.23
N ARG A 99 -0.81 -0.02 -5.32
CA ARG A 99 -1.60 1.20 -5.51
C ARG A 99 -1.62 1.72 -6.94
N LEU A 100 -0.84 1.16 -7.86
CA LEU A 100 -0.99 1.53 -9.26
C LEU A 100 -2.40 1.13 -9.68
N LYS A 101 -3.17 2.10 -10.16
CA LYS A 101 -4.52 1.86 -10.68
C LYS A 101 -4.43 0.72 -11.69
N LYS A 102 -5.15 -0.36 -11.42
CA LYS A 102 -5.44 -1.36 -12.45
C LYS A 102 -6.17 -0.60 -13.56
N GLU A 103 -5.60 -0.57 -14.76
CA GLU A 103 -6.25 -0.07 -15.98
C GLU A 103 -7.73 -0.49 -15.92
N SER A 104 -8.64 0.48 -15.95
CA SER A 104 -10.05 0.17 -16.03
C SER A 104 -10.24 -0.61 -17.32
N LYS A 105 -10.63 -1.89 -17.21
CA LYS A 105 -11.00 -2.67 -18.40
C LYS A 105 -12.18 -1.96 -19.04
N THR A 106 -11.92 -1.18 -20.09
CA THR A 106 -12.95 -0.62 -20.97
C THR A 106 -13.49 -1.77 -21.79
N GLY A 107 -14.45 -2.50 -21.20
CA GLY A 107 -15.22 -3.53 -21.88
C GLY A 107 -16.57 -2.97 -22.33
N PRO A 108 -17.21 -3.57 -23.34
CA PRO A 108 -18.60 -3.24 -23.66
C PRO A 108 -19.48 -3.45 -22.42
N LEU A 109 -20.44 -2.54 -22.21
CA LEU A 109 -21.38 -2.61 -21.09
C LEU A 109 -22.12 -3.96 -21.13
N GLY A 110 -21.90 -4.80 -20.12
CA GLY A 110 -22.61 -6.06 -19.96
C GLY A 110 -24.06 -5.84 -19.53
N TYR A 111 -24.95 -6.77 -19.91
CA TYR A 111 -26.40 -6.72 -19.63
C TYR A 111 -26.74 -6.43 -18.16
N TYR A 112 -25.96 -6.97 -17.21
CA TYR A 112 -26.11 -6.73 -15.77
C TYR A 112 -26.02 -5.26 -15.34
N HIS A 113 -25.29 -4.41 -16.09
CA HIS A 113 -25.24 -2.97 -15.82
C HIS A 113 -26.55 -2.25 -16.20
N LEU A 114 -27.30 -2.83 -17.16
CA LEU A 114 -28.61 -2.33 -17.57
C LEU A 114 -29.71 -2.86 -16.64
N GLU A 115 -29.63 -4.13 -16.23
CA GLU A 115 -30.62 -4.75 -15.34
C GLU A 115 -30.80 -3.98 -14.03
N VAL A 116 -29.72 -3.57 -13.35
CA VAL A 116 -29.82 -2.81 -12.09
C VAL A 116 -30.57 -1.50 -12.27
N ASN A 117 -30.36 -0.82 -13.41
CA ASN A 117 -31.11 0.39 -13.74
C ASN A 117 -32.58 0.06 -14.06
N ILE A 118 -32.84 -0.99 -14.82
CA ILE A 118 -34.20 -1.45 -15.15
C ILE A 118 -34.98 -1.80 -13.87
N TYR A 119 -34.42 -2.60 -12.95
CA TYR A 119 -35.07 -2.90 -11.68
C TYR A 119 -35.34 -1.66 -10.83
N ARG A 120 -34.48 -0.63 -10.90
CA ARG A 120 -34.71 0.67 -10.25
C ARG A 120 -35.87 1.45 -10.89
N TYR A 121 -36.09 1.32 -12.20
CA TYR A 121 -37.27 1.87 -12.89
C TYR A 121 -38.56 1.08 -12.62
N TRP A 122 -38.44 -0.23 -12.40
CA TRP A 122 -39.58 -1.14 -12.18
C TRP A 122 -39.92 -1.38 -10.70
N ALA A 123 -39.12 -0.86 -9.76
CA ALA A 123 -39.46 -0.82 -8.35
C ALA A 123 -40.73 0.03 -8.18
N LYS A 124 -41.89 -0.65 -8.14
CA LYS A 124 -43.18 -0.05 -7.84
C LYS A 124 -43.09 0.69 -6.53
N LYS A 125 -43.59 1.93 -6.51
CA LYS A 125 -43.87 2.61 -5.25
C LYS A 125 -44.89 1.77 -4.43
N PRO A 126 -44.94 1.92 -3.10
CA PRO A 126 -45.90 1.19 -2.24
C PRO A 126 -47.38 1.38 -2.65
N ASP A 127 -47.67 2.40 -3.46
CA ASP A 127 -48.98 2.74 -4.02
C ASP A 127 -49.33 1.98 -5.32
N GLY A 128 -48.43 1.14 -5.85
CA GLY A 128 -48.64 0.37 -7.07
C GLY A 128 -48.41 1.13 -8.38
N SER A 129 -47.99 2.40 -8.33
CA SER A 129 -47.69 3.22 -9.51
C SER A 129 -46.24 3.05 -10.01
N ILE A 130 -46.06 3.06 -11.33
CA ILE A 130 -44.75 3.01 -11.98
C ILE A 130 -44.15 4.42 -11.96
N ALA A 131 -42.96 4.58 -11.38
CA ALA A 131 -42.28 5.87 -11.32
C ALA A 131 -41.63 6.21 -12.67
N THR A 132 -42.33 6.94 -13.54
CA THR A 132 -41.75 7.53 -14.75
C THR A 132 -41.18 8.92 -14.45
N LEU A 133 -39.85 9.05 -14.44
CA LEU A 133 -39.21 10.36 -14.57
C LEU A 133 -38.96 10.65 -16.04
N LYS A 134 -39.60 11.71 -16.55
CA LYS A 134 -39.33 12.30 -17.85
C LYS A 134 -37.86 12.67 -17.95
N GLY A 135 -37.19 12.21 -19.01
CA GLY A 135 -35.95 12.82 -19.50
C GLY A 135 -34.73 11.90 -19.48
N PHE A 136 -34.64 11.01 -20.46
CA PHE A 136 -33.35 10.57 -20.99
C PHE A 136 -33.46 10.63 -22.53
N ARG A 137 -32.87 11.69 -23.11
CA ARG A 137 -32.61 11.78 -24.54
C ARG A 137 -31.27 11.11 -24.77
N PHE A 138 -31.27 10.03 -25.56
CA PHE A 138 -30.03 9.45 -26.07
C PHE A 138 -29.40 10.44 -27.05
N LEU A 139 -28.20 10.91 -26.73
CA LEU A 139 -27.20 11.36 -27.69
C LEU A 139 -26.17 10.24 -27.83
#